data_AF-A0A933CFS0-F1
#
_entry.id   AF-A0A933CFS0-F1
#
_cell.length_a   1.000
_cell.length_b   1.000
_cell.length_c   1.000
_cell.angle_alpha   90.00
_cell.angle_beta   90.00
_cell.angle_gamma   90.00
#
_symmetry.space_group_name_H-M   'P 1'
#
loop_
_entity.id
_entity.type
_entity.pdbx_description
1 polymer ?
#
loop_
_entity_poly.entity_id
_entity_poly.type
_entity_poly.pdbx_seq_one_letter_code
_entity_poly.pdbx_strand_id
1 'polypeptide(L)'
;MLQLSRPSSVLRACAAFALLAVLAPANGAALSGSKLGPHVLGDPGQPAVKALLDACPRVAKWLVGGGASSAQIAEYRRRCPGGTAVLRVYVPQSVKYRVSASPGAAAEDFWGRLSSHLGGFPPDLIDWLEGVNELDNVDDWYHNGAASAWFGAFWDRLADLMHDAGYHPLVGSIAVGNPALGGELLFGPEGAMGPLARVMKSKPYRIGWSYHAYSNAPYDGEDLRYWALRYRSIRDQNGLHGYPIVLTEGGVDGPNGGWRNRGISGEFYFQWLKELDARLKEDADVIGVTLFQVGQNADWAAFGLEPIAADLAAYIQGEPETGAIPRTPPRLPPPPAVSGAKLQATDGATFREQPLEVQASFIGYWGARGVDPERRWIQEHNMDLVDGAWREKQTAGVLQASNASCMDDPVPPPGGFRWTALCANECRSNADCPLGFGGQEGWCYGFPGNGRCLRLDVLQ
;
A
#
# COMPACT_ATOMS: atom_id res chain seq x y z
N MET A 1 -23.96 -98.59 -24.24
CA MET A 1 -24.12 -97.52 -25.24
C MET A 1 -23.91 -96.18 -24.54
N LEU A 2 -23.32 -95.22 -25.24
CA LEU A 2 -23.07 -93.79 -24.89
C LEU A 2 -21.84 -93.42 -24.04
N GLN A 3 -20.97 -92.66 -24.75
CA GLN A 3 -19.81 -91.87 -24.34
C GLN A 3 -20.20 -90.66 -23.48
N LEU A 4 -19.23 -89.99 -22.81
CA LEU A 4 -18.81 -88.61 -23.15
C LEU A 4 -17.74 -88.02 -22.20
N SER A 5 -16.60 -87.70 -22.81
CA SER A 5 -15.74 -86.50 -22.75
C SER A 5 -15.61 -85.61 -21.50
N ARG A 6 -14.34 -85.34 -21.15
CA ARG A 6 -13.83 -84.19 -20.37
C ARG A 6 -13.76 -82.91 -21.24
N PRO A 7 -13.83 -81.70 -20.65
CA PRO A 7 -13.26 -80.51 -21.27
C PRO A 7 -12.07 -79.91 -20.49
N SER A 8 -11.25 -79.21 -21.26
CA SER A 8 -9.91 -78.74 -21.00
C SER A 8 -9.86 -77.36 -20.35
N SER A 9 -8.85 -77.14 -19.52
CA SER A 9 -8.44 -75.86 -18.94
C SER A 9 -7.83 -74.91 -19.97
N VAL A 10 -8.45 -73.75 -20.17
CA VAL A 10 -7.94 -72.65 -21.00
C VAL A 10 -7.25 -71.62 -20.10
N LEU A 11 -5.92 -71.55 -20.20
CA LEU A 11 -5.10 -70.46 -19.66
C LEU A 11 -5.26 -69.23 -20.57
N ARG A 12 -5.83 -68.13 -20.03
CA ARG A 12 -5.78 -66.80 -20.66
C ARG A 12 -4.62 -66.02 -20.06
N ALA A 13 -3.59 -65.78 -20.87
CA ALA A 13 -2.55 -64.80 -20.59
C ALA A 13 -3.08 -63.39 -20.91
N CYS A 14 -3.33 -62.59 -19.88
CA CYS A 14 -3.59 -61.16 -20.02
C CYS A 14 -2.25 -60.42 -20.14
N ALA A 15 -1.88 -60.04 -21.36
CA ALA A 15 -0.78 -59.12 -21.61
C ALA A 15 -1.18 -57.71 -21.13
N ALA A 16 -0.64 -57.28 -19.99
CA ALA A 16 -0.73 -55.90 -19.54
C ALA A 16 0.21 -55.03 -20.39
N PHE A 17 -0.33 -54.40 -21.43
CA PHE A 17 0.33 -53.29 -22.10
C PHE A 17 0.32 -52.09 -21.15
N ALA A 18 1.41 -51.90 -20.40
CA ALA A 18 1.69 -50.65 -19.71
C ALA A 18 1.98 -49.57 -20.77
N LEU A 19 0.96 -48.81 -21.14
CA LEU A 19 1.11 -47.60 -21.94
C LEU A 19 1.87 -46.59 -21.08
N LEU A 20 3.20 -46.55 -21.21
CA LEU A 20 4.00 -45.41 -20.80
C LEU A 20 3.64 -44.25 -21.74
N ALA A 21 2.54 -43.56 -21.43
CA ALA A 21 2.30 -42.23 -21.96
C ALA A 21 3.45 -41.35 -21.45
N VAL A 22 4.41 -41.08 -22.32
CA VAL A 22 5.39 -40.03 -22.13
C VAL A 22 4.58 -38.74 -22.03
N LEU A 23 4.30 -38.32 -20.80
CA LEU A 23 3.77 -36.99 -20.50
C LEU A 23 4.86 -36.00 -20.92
N ALA A 24 4.83 -35.59 -22.19
CA ALA A 24 5.56 -34.41 -22.61
C ALA A 24 5.16 -33.29 -21.65
N PRO A 25 6.12 -32.58 -21.02
CA PRO A 25 5.78 -31.49 -20.13
C PRO A 25 4.87 -30.54 -20.91
N ALA A 26 3.72 -30.21 -20.35
CA ALA A 26 2.91 -29.14 -20.90
C ALA A 26 3.82 -27.92 -20.96
N ASN A 27 4.16 -27.49 -22.18
CA ASN A 27 4.98 -26.31 -22.42
C ASN A 27 4.15 -25.07 -22.03
N GLY A 28 3.99 -24.86 -20.72
CA GLY A 28 3.48 -23.61 -20.19
C GLY A 28 4.39 -22.49 -20.66
N ALA A 29 3.81 -21.33 -20.98
CA ALA A 29 4.62 -20.17 -21.29
C ALA A 29 5.47 -19.82 -20.05
N ALA A 30 6.70 -19.38 -20.29
CA ALA A 30 7.56 -18.91 -19.21
C ALA A 30 6.90 -17.71 -18.54
N LEU A 31 6.99 -17.65 -17.21
CA LEU A 31 6.49 -16.51 -16.45
C LEU A 31 7.29 -15.25 -16.81
N SER A 32 6.60 -14.12 -16.92
CA SER A 32 7.25 -12.83 -17.16
C SER A 32 8.20 -12.44 -16.03
N GLY A 33 9.34 -11.86 -16.40
CA GLY A 33 10.26 -11.12 -15.54
C GLY A 33 9.74 -9.74 -15.16
N SER A 34 8.74 -9.21 -15.88
CA SER A 34 8.05 -7.98 -15.49
C SER A 34 7.29 -8.18 -14.16
N LYS A 35 7.25 -7.11 -13.37
CA LYS A 35 6.45 -6.95 -12.16
C LYS A 35 5.07 -6.38 -12.47
N LEU A 36 4.79 -5.98 -13.72
CA LEU A 36 3.49 -5.47 -14.12
C LEU A 36 2.48 -6.61 -14.34
N GLY A 37 1.25 -6.39 -13.91
CA GLY A 37 0.13 -7.30 -14.07
C GLY A 37 -1.21 -6.58 -14.18
N PRO A 38 -2.27 -7.21 -14.67
CA PRO A 38 -3.59 -6.58 -14.76
C PRO A 38 -4.37 -6.67 -13.44
N HIS A 39 -5.09 -5.59 -13.11
CA HIS A 39 -6.26 -5.66 -12.23
C HIS A 39 -7.53 -5.78 -13.09
N VAL A 40 -8.14 -6.96 -13.10
CA VAL A 40 -9.32 -7.30 -13.91
C VAL A 40 -10.58 -6.91 -13.14
N LEU A 41 -11.24 -5.83 -13.60
CA LEU A 41 -12.43 -5.25 -12.97
C LEU A 41 -13.71 -5.30 -13.81
N GLY A 42 -13.59 -5.68 -15.07
CA GLY A 42 -14.72 -5.79 -15.97
C GLY A 42 -14.76 -7.12 -16.69
N ASP A 43 -15.30 -7.14 -17.91
CA ASP A 43 -15.57 -8.37 -18.64
C ASP A 43 -14.26 -9.11 -19.01
N PRO A 44 -14.03 -10.29 -18.45
CA PRO A 44 -12.83 -11.08 -18.71
C PRO A 44 -12.75 -11.66 -20.13
N GLY A 45 -13.85 -11.64 -20.88
CA GLY A 45 -13.87 -11.99 -22.31
C GLY A 45 -13.29 -10.91 -23.22
N GLN A 46 -13.01 -9.72 -22.70
CA GLN A 46 -12.51 -8.60 -23.49
C GLN A 46 -11.11 -8.90 -24.07
N PRO A 47 -10.85 -8.54 -25.35
CA PRO A 47 -9.57 -8.80 -25.99
C PRO A 47 -8.37 -8.25 -25.22
N ALA A 48 -8.50 -7.07 -24.61
CA ALA A 48 -7.46 -6.46 -23.79
C ALA A 48 -7.11 -7.29 -22.54
N VAL A 49 -8.13 -7.82 -21.83
CA VAL A 49 -7.92 -8.70 -20.67
C VAL A 49 -7.20 -9.97 -21.10
N LYS A 50 -7.68 -10.60 -22.19
CA LYS A 50 -7.09 -11.82 -22.73
C LYS A 50 -5.63 -11.61 -23.14
N ALA A 51 -5.33 -10.54 -23.87
CA ALA A 51 -3.96 -10.23 -24.30
C ALA A 51 -3.01 -10.10 -23.10
N LEU A 52 -3.42 -9.36 -22.07
CA LEU A 52 -2.59 -9.17 -20.87
C LEU A 52 -2.41 -10.47 -20.08
N LEU A 53 -3.44 -11.30 -19.93
CA LEU A 53 -3.32 -12.59 -19.22
C LEU A 53 -2.56 -13.65 -20.03
N ASP A 54 -2.63 -13.62 -21.36
CA ASP A 54 -1.89 -14.53 -22.24
C ASP A 54 -0.39 -14.22 -22.27
N ALA A 55 0.00 -12.98 -21.97
CA ALA A 55 1.40 -12.58 -21.81
C ALA A 55 2.08 -13.18 -20.56
N CYS A 56 1.34 -13.96 -19.75
CA CYS A 56 1.79 -14.57 -18.52
C CYS A 56 2.49 -13.61 -17.54
N PRO A 57 1.78 -12.54 -17.12
CA PRO A 57 2.28 -11.64 -16.10
C PRO A 57 2.55 -12.41 -14.82
N ARG A 58 3.49 -11.93 -14.02
CA ARG A 58 3.88 -12.53 -12.74
C ARG A 58 2.77 -12.48 -11.69
N VAL A 59 1.91 -11.46 -11.77
CA VAL A 59 0.80 -11.24 -10.86
C VAL A 59 -0.43 -10.81 -11.66
N ALA A 60 -1.62 -11.21 -11.21
CA ALA A 60 -2.88 -10.69 -11.70
C ALA A 60 -3.88 -10.63 -10.54
N LYS A 61 -4.74 -9.61 -10.54
CA LYS A 61 -5.76 -9.39 -9.51
C LYS A 61 -7.16 -9.44 -10.13
N TRP A 62 -8.07 -10.06 -9.40
CA TRP A 62 -9.49 -10.15 -9.74
C TRP A 62 -10.36 -9.60 -8.61
N LEU A 63 -11.46 -8.94 -8.99
CA LEU A 63 -12.48 -8.48 -8.04
C LEU A 63 -13.76 -9.33 -8.14
N VAL A 64 -14.13 -10.01 -7.05
CA VAL A 64 -15.45 -10.64 -6.93
C VAL A 64 -16.51 -9.53 -6.86
N GLY A 65 -17.51 -9.63 -7.74
CA GLY A 65 -18.49 -8.57 -8.03
C GLY A 65 -18.17 -7.76 -9.30
N GLY A 66 -16.90 -7.78 -9.76
CA GLY A 66 -16.45 -7.15 -11.01
C GLY A 66 -16.33 -8.11 -12.20
N GLY A 67 -16.99 -9.27 -12.17
CA GLY A 67 -16.94 -10.26 -13.24
C GLY A 67 -15.89 -11.37 -13.09
N ALA A 68 -15.16 -11.40 -11.96
CA ALA A 68 -14.23 -12.48 -11.66
C ALA A 68 -14.91 -13.86 -11.62
N SER A 69 -14.23 -14.89 -12.13
CA SER A 69 -14.61 -16.29 -11.97
C SER A 69 -13.40 -17.17 -11.69
N SER A 70 -13.61 -18.25 -10.94
CA SER A 70 -12.54 -19.21 -10.64
C SER A 70 -12.02 -19.93 -11.89
N ALA A 71 -12.86 -20.11 -12.91
CA ALA A 71 -12.45 -20.67 -14.19
C ALA A 71 -11.35 -19.83 -14.87
N GLN A 72 -11.43 -18.49 -14.79
CA GLN A 72 -10.38 -17.62 -15.36
C GLN A 72 -9.08 -17.70 -14.59
N ILE A 73 -9.16 -17.72 -13.26
CA ILE A 73 -7.98 -17.83 -12.41
C ILE A 73 -7.31 -19.19 -12.64
N ALA A 74 -8.09 -20.28 -12.68
CA ALA A 74 -7.59 -21.61 -13.00
C ALA A 74 -6.94 -21.66 -14.39
N GLU A 75 -7.56 -21.03 -15.39
CA GLU A 75 -7.02 -20.96 -16.74
C GLU A 75 -5.70 -20.17 -16.80
N TYR A 76 -5.62 -19.02 -16.13
CA TYR A 76 -4.38 -18.25 -16.00
C TYR A 76 -3.28 -19.09 -15.34
N ARG A 77 -3.57 -19.77 -14.21
CA ARG A 77 -2.60 -20.62 -13.50
C ARG A 77 -2.11 -21.78 -14.36
N ARG A 78 -3.01 -22.39 -15.13
CA ARG A 78 -2.68 -23.48 -16.06
C ARG A 78 -1.74 -23.01 -17.17
N ARG A 79 -2.00 -21.83 -17.74
CA ARG A 79 -1.22 -21.27 -18.85
C ARG A 79 0.12 -20.69 -18.39
N CYS A 80 0.12 -20.11 -17.19
CA CYS A 80 1.23 -19.37 -16.61
C CYS A 80 1.65 -20.00 -15.27
N PRO A 81 2.25 -21.21 -15.28
CA PRO A 81 2.64 -21.89 -14.06
C PRO A 81 3.56 -21.01 -13.19
N GLY A 82 3.19 -20.83 -11.93
CA GLY A 82 3.93 -19.97 -10.98
C GLY A 82 3.50 -18.50 -10.97
N GLY A 83 2.54 -18.10 -11.81
CA GLY A 83 1.88 -16.80 -11.71
C GLY A 83 1.08 -16.65 -10.42
N THR A 84 1.12 -15.46 -9.83
CA THR A 84 0.45 -15.13 -8.57
C THR A 84 -0.97 -14.63 -8.84
N ALA A 85 -1.95 -15.30 -8.24
CA ALA A 85 -3.35 -14.86 -8.28
C ALA A 85 -3.73 -14.13 -6.99
N VAL A 86 -4.20 -12.90 -7.12
CA VAL A 86 -4.74 -12.09 -6.04
C VAL A 86 -6.25 -11.99 -6.21
N LEU A 87 -7.00 -12.29 -5.15
CA LEU A 87 -8.45 -12.11 -5.15
C LEU A 87 -8.83 -11.04 -4.15
N ARG A 88 -9.64 -10.08 -4.59
CA ARG A 88 -10.36 -9.16 -3.70
C ARG A 88 -11.84 -9.49 -3.78
N VAL A 89 -12.53 -9.41 -2.64
CA VAL A 89 -13.99 -9.47 -2.59
C VAL A 89 -14.51 -8.09 -2.23
N TYR A 90 -15.46 -7.57 -3.01
CA TYR A 90 -16.11 -6.31 -2.67
C TYR A 90 -17.04 -6.50 -1.46
N VAL A 91 -16.71 -5.86 -0.34
CA VAL A 91 -17.64 -5.67 0.79
C VAL A 91 -18.21 -4.25 0.68
N PRO A 92 -19.55 -4.07 0.62
CA PRO A 92 -20.15 -2.75 0.42
C PRO A 92 -19.67 -1.70 1.43
N GLN A 93 -19.33 -0.50 0.95
CA GLN A 93 -18.85 0.62 1.78
C GLN A 93 -19.90 1.14 2.79
N SER A 94 -21.17 0.75 2.65
CA SER A 94 -22.21 1.00 3.66
C SER A 94 -21.94 0.26 4.98
N VAL A 95 -21.09 -0.77 4.96
CA VAL A 95 -20.57 -1.44 6.15
C VAL A 95 -19.33 -0.70 6.62
N LYS A 96 -19.41 -0.07 7.80
CA LYS A 96 -18.31 0.68 8.43
C LYS A 96 -18.10 0.24 9.87
N TYR A 97 -16.87 -0.16 10.20
CA TYR A 97 -16.43 -0.49 11.55
C TYR A 97 -15.71 0.72 12.14
N ARG A 98 -16.10 1.08 13.36
CA ARG A 98 -15.57 2.24 14.08
C ARG A 98 -14.54 1.83 15.10
N VAL A 99 -13.62 2.75 15.44
CA VAL A 99 -12.62 2.56 16.51
C VAL A 99 -13.27 2.27 17.88
N SER A 100 -14.52 2.70 18.09
CA SER A 100 -15.29 2.41 19.31
C SER A 100 -15.86 1.00 19.39
N ALA A 101 -15.87 0.24 18.29
CA ALA A 101 -16.34 -1.14 18.26
C ALA A 101 -15.24 -2.11 18.75
N SER A 102 -15.61 -3.33 19.14
CA SER A 102 -14.62 -4.39 19.38
C SER A 102 -13.93 -4.77 18.06
N PRO A 103 -12.59 -4.66 17.95
CA PRO A 103 -11.89 -4.97 16.70
C PRO A 103 -12.04 -6.43 16.28
N GLY A 104 -12.04 -7.36 17.24
CA GLY A 104 -12.24 -8.79 16.96
C GLY A 104 -13.64 -9.11 16.44
N ALA A 105 -14.68 -8.52 17.04
CA ALA A 105 -16.05 -8.71 16.56
C ALA A 105 -16.28 -8.08 15.18
N ALA A 106 -15.67 -6.91 14.93
CA ALA A 106 -15.68 -6.28 13.61
C ALA A 106 -14.99 -7.16 12.55
N ALA A 107 -13.85 -7.78 12.89
CA ALA A 107 -13.16 -8.71 12.00
C ALA A 107 -14.01 -9.95 11.68
N GLU A 108 -14.72 -10.50 12.65
CA GLU A 108 -15.63 -11.65 12.45
C GLU A 108 -16.82 -11.30 11.53
N ASP A 109 -17.47 -10.16 11.75
CA ASP A 109 -18.55 -9.70 10.87
C ASP A 109 -18.03 -9.39 9.44
N PHE A 110 -16.87 -8.74 9.31
CA PHE A 110 -16.26 -8.48 8.01
C PHE A 110 -15.93 -9.78 7.27
N TRP A 111 -15.30 -10.74 7.96
CA TRP A 111 -15.01 -12.05 7.41
C TRP A 111 -16.27 -12.80 6.98
N GLY A 112 -17.34 -12.76 7.78
CA GLY A 112 -18.62 -13.37 7.43
C GLY A 112 -19.19 -12.83 6.11
N ARG A 113 -19.07 -11.51 5.89
CA ARG A 113 -19.50 -10.85 4.64
C ARG A 113 -18.58 -11.14 3.47
N LEU A 114 -17.28 -11.19 3.71
CA LEU A 114 -16.28 -11.48 2.68
C LEU A 114 -16.43 -12.93 2.22
N SER A 115 -16.40 -13.86 3.16
CA SER A 115 -16.43 -15.30 2.89
C SER A 115 -17.74 -15.79 2.26
N SER A 116 -18.88 -15.12 2.49
CA SER A 116 -20.14 -15.47 1.81
C SER A 116 -20.08 -15.32 0.29
N HIS A 117 -19.10 -14.57 -0.23
CA HIS A 117 -18.88 -14.37 -1.66
C HIS A 117 -17.68 -15.15 -2.20
N LEU A 118 -16.96 -15.91 -1.35
CA LEU A 118 -15.85 -16.77 -1.80
C LEU A 118 -16.34 -18.09 -2.42
N GLY A 119 -17.65 -18.37 -2.37
CA GLY A 119 -18.23 -19.56 -2.98
C GLY A 119 -17.78 -19.73 -4.44
N GLY A 120 -17.01 -20.78 -4.71
CA GLY A 120 -16.46 -21.08 -6.03
C GLY A 120 -15.00 -20.69 -6.23
N PHE A 121 -14.35 -19.99 -5.29
CA PHE A 121 -12.92 -19.64 -5.31
C PHE A 121 -12.14 -20.41 -4.25
N PRO A 122 -11.82 -21.70 -4.46
CA PRO A 122 -11.10 -22.49 -3.48
C PRO A 122 -9.69 -21.91 -3.21
N PRO A 123 -9.14 -22.09 -2.01
CA PRO A 123 -7.86 -21.46 -1.63
C PRO A 123 -6.66 -21.85 -2.48
N ASP A 124 -6.64 -23.04 -3.09
CA ASP A 124 -5.54 -23.51 -3.96
C ASP A 124 -5.42 -22.74 -5.29
N LEU A 125 -6.48 -22.04 -5.68
CA LEU A 125 -6.47 -21.11 -6.81
C LEU A 125 -5.94 -19.72 -6.46
N ILE A 126 -5.93 -19.34 -5.18
CA ILE A 126 -5.68 -17.97 -4.74
C ILE A 126 -4.39 -17.92 -3.93
N ASP A 127 -3.36 -17.24 -4.44
CA ASP A 127 -2.11 -17.09 -3.70
C ASP A 127 -2.24 -16.09 -2.55
N TRP A 128 -3.07 -15.06 -2.75
CA TRP A 128 -3.32 -13.98 -1.80
C TRP A 128 -4.78 -13.55 -1.81
N LEU A 129 -5.42 -13.58 -0.64
CA LEU A 129 -6.75 -13.00 -0.44
C LEU A 129 -6.58 -11.63 0.21
N GLU A 130 -7.03 -10.58 -0.49
CA GLU A 130 -7.02 -9.20 -0.02
C GLU A 130 -8.23 -8.94 0.88
N GLY A 131 -8.01 -8.27 2.02
CA GLY A 131 -9.07 -7.91 2.96
C GLY A 131 -9.68 -6.53 2.68
N VAL A 132 -9.79 -5.71 3.73
CA VAL A 132 -10.34 -4.35 3.61
C VAL A 132 -9.49 -3.54 2.63
N ASN A 133 -10.15 -2.91 1.65
CA ASN A 133 -9.51 -2.01 0.71
C ASN A 133 -9.44 -0.59 1.28
N GLU A 134 -8.22 -0.07 1.45
CA GLU A 134 -7.97 1.25 2.03
C GLU A 134 -8.82 1.51 3.29
N LEU A 135 -9.71 2.50 3.22
CA LEU A 135 -10.62 2.91 4.28
C LEU A 135 -12.08 2.51 3.98
N ASP A 136 -12.32 1.64 3.00
CA ASP A 136 -13.68 1.30 2.52
C ASP A 136 -14.60 0.83 3.64
N ASN A 137 -14.09 0.13 4.65
CA ASN A 137 -14.91 -0.43 5.73
C ASN A 137 -14.44 -0.05 7.13
N VAL A 138 -13.38 0.74 7.27
CA VAL A 138 -12.81 1.12 8.57
C VAL A 138 -12.69 2.64 8.69
N ASP A 139 -12.55 3.14 9.92
CA ASP A 139 -12.17 4.53 10.16
C ASP A 139 -10.76 4.82 9.62
N ASP A 140 -10.45 6.11 9.43
CA ASP A 140 -9.11 6.57 9.06
C ASP A 140 -8.08 6.19 10.14
N TRP A 141 -7.32 5.14 9.83
CA TRP A 141 -6.26 4.62 10.68
C TRP A 141 -4.88 5.15 10.28
N TYR A 142 -4.76 5.88 9.17
CA TYR A 142 -3.51 6.40 8.66
C TYR A 142 -2.96 7.55 9.51
N HIS A 143 -3.86 8.30 10.16
CA HIS A 143 -3.53 9.55 10.85
C HIS A 143 -3.96 9.59 12.32
N ASN A 144 -4.43 8.47 12.89
CA ASN A 144 -4.79 8.40 14.30
C ASN A 144 -4.19 7.16 15.00
N GLY A 145 -3.43 7.38 16.08
CA GLY A 145 -2.77 6.31 16.84
C GLY A 145 -3.72 5.27 17.45
N ALA A 146 -4.88 5.70 17.96
CA ALA A 146 -5.89 4.78 18.49
C ALA A 146 -6.56 3.97 17.37
N ALA A 147 -6.85 4.60 16.23
CA ALA A 147 -7.38 3.93 15.05
C ALA A 147 -6.38 2.93 14.45
N SER A 148 -5.10 3.30 14.38
CA SER A 148 -4.00 2.42 13.96
C SER A 148 -3.87 1.20 14.88
N ALA A 149 -3.92 1.39 16.20
CA ALA A 149 -3.89 0.29 17.17
C ALA A 149 -5.12 -0.63 17.03
N TRP A 150 -6.31 -0.04 16.84
CA TRP A 150 -7.54 -0.77 16.58
C TRP A 150 -7.46 -1.58 15.28
N PHE A 151 -6.93 -0.98 14.21
CA PHE A 151 -6.77 -1.62 12.91
C PHE A 151 -5.79 -2.80 12.96
N GLY A 152 -4.70 -2.67 13.74
CA GLY A 152 -3.81 -3.79 14.06
C GLY A 152 -4.58 -4.93 14.74
N ALA A 153 -5.32 -4.67 15.82
CA ALA A 153 -6.10 -5.69 16.51
C ALA A 153 -7.21 -6.33 15.63
N PHE A 154 -7.81 -5.54 14.74
CA PHE A 154 -8.77 -6.03 13.75
C PHE A 154 -8.10 -7.02 12.79
N TRP A 155 -6.93 -6.66 12.26
CA TRP A 155 -6.18 -7.54 11.35
C TRP A 155 -5.59 -8.76 12.04
N ASP A 156 -5.24 -8.67 13.33
CA ASP A 156 -4.80 -9.85 14.10
C ASP A 156 -5.86 -10.95 14.04
N ARG A 157 -7.13 -10.60 14.26
CA ARG A 157 -8.24 -11.55 14.18
C ARG A 157 -8.60 -11.92 12.73
N LEU A 158 -8.70 -10.94 11.83
CA LEU A 158 -9.10 -11.20 10.44
C LEU A 158 -8.10 -12.11 9.72
N ALA A 159 -6.80 -11.91 9.94
CA ALA A 159 -5.77 -12.75 9.34
C ALA A 159 -5.87 -14.21 9.80
N ASP A 160 -6.20 -14.46 11.06
CA ASP A 160 -6.42 -15.83 11.56
C ASP A 160 -7.64 -16.47 10.89
N LEU A 161 -8.75 -15.73 10.77
CA LEU A 161 -9.98 -16.23 10.12
C LEU A 161 -9.75 -16.61 8.65
N MET A 162 -9.00 -15.79 7.92
CA MET A 162 -8.63 -16.06 6.53
C MET A 162 -7.69 -17.28 6.42
N HIS A 163 -6.72 -17.38 7.33
CA HIS A 163 -5.79 -18.51 7.39
C HIS A 163 -6.50 -19.83 7.72
N ASP A 164 -7.39 -19.84 8.72
CA ASP A 164 -8.16 -21.01 9.13
C ASP A 164 -9.06 -21.52 7.99
N ALA A 165 -9.49 -20.63 7.09
CA ALA A 165 -10.22 -20.98 5.87
C ALA A 165 -9.32 -21.44 4.70
N GLY A 166 -8.00 -21.51 4.91
CA GLY A 166 -7.01 -21.99 3.95
C GLY A 166 -6.39 -20.93 3.05
N TYR A 167 -6.75 -19.66 3.20
CA TYR A 167 -6.20 -18.56 2.38
C TYR A 167 -4.95 -17.95 3.01
N HIS A 168 -4.09 -17.32 2.19
CA HIS A 168 -3.02 -16.46 2.71
C HIS A 168 -3.51 -15.01 2.79
N PRO A 169 -3.50 -14.38 3.97
CA PRO A 169 -3.94 -12.99 4.12
C PRO A 169 -2.98 -12.02 3.43
N LEU A 170 -3.55 -11.08 2.68
CA LEU A 170 -2.88 -9.91 2.15
C LEU A 170 -3.44 -8.68 2.85
N VAL A 171 -2.66 -8.14 3.79
CA VAL A 171 -3.14 -7.15 4.77
C VAL A 171 -2.87 -5.71 4.34
N GLY A 172 -3.63 -4.78 4.92
CA GLY A 172 -3.38 -3.34 4.77
C GLY A 172 -4.16 -2.70 3.62
N SER A 173 -3.93 -3.11 2.37
CA SER A 173 -4.46 -2.45 1.16
C SER A 173 -4.35 -0.93 1.24
N ILE A 174 -3.15 -0.47 1.52
CA ILE A 174 -2.89 0.91 1.96
C ILE A 174 -3.01 1.86 0.77
N ALA A 175 -3.77 2.94 0.96
CA ALA A 175 -3.93 4.00 -0.04
C ALA A 175 -2.60 4.69 -0.36
N VAL A 176 -2.49 5.23 -1.57
CA VAL A 176 -1.30 5.98 -1.98
C VAL A 176 -1.05 7.18 -1.04
N GLY A 177 0.22 7.44 -0.73
CA GLY A 177 0.63 8.52 0.17
C GLY A 177 0.46 8.21 1.67
N ASN A 178 -0.11 7.06 1.98
CA ASN A 178 -0.40 6.61 3.35
C ASN A 178 0.48 5.41 3.75
N PRO A 179 0.48 5.02 5.03
CA PRO A 179 -0.02 5.80 6.14
C PRO A 179 1.02 6.86 6.55
N ALA A 180 0.74 7.59 7.63
CA ALA A 180 1.72 8.51 8.23
C ALA A 180 3.01 7.76 8.60
N LEU A 181 4.15 8.27 8.15
CA LEU A 181 5.47 7.75 8.51
C LEU A 181 5.87 8.23 9.92
N GLY A 182 6.92 7.63 10.46
CA GLY A 182 7.43 7.96 11.80
C GLY A 182 8.03 9.36 11.83
N GLY A 183 7.78 10.08 12.92
CA GLY A 183 8.16 11.49 13.03
C GLY A 183 7.11 12.47 12.50
N GLU A 184 6.03 11.99 11.88
CA GLU A 184 4.82 12.79 11.68
C GLU A 184 4.10 12.96 13.04
N LEU A 185 3.54 14.15 13.29
CA LEU A 185 3.15 14.72 14.60
C LEU A 185 2.34 13.83 15.55
N LEU A 186 1.77 12.74 15.07
CA LEU A 186 0.82 11.88 15.80
C LEU A 186 1.36 10.47 16.08
N PHE A 187 2.57 10.14 15.63
CA PHE A 187 3.07 8.77 15.73
C PHE A 187 4.51 8.67 16.22
N GLY A 188 4.75 7.61 16.99
CA GLY A 188 6.09 7.21 17.40
C GLY A 188 6.95 6.72 16.21
N PRO A 189 8.14 6.17 16.49
CA PRO A 189 9.12 5.82 15.45
C PRO A 189 8.66 4.76 14.44
N GLU A 190 7.58 4.02 14.72
CA GLU A 190 7.00 3.02 13.81
C GLU A 190 5.86 3.59 12.93
N GLY A 191 5.49 4.86 13.11
CA GLY A 191 4.40 5.48 12.34
C GLY A 191 3.06 4.79 12.62
N ALA A 192 2.09 5.03 11.73
CA ALA A 192 0.77 4.40 11.81
C ALA A 192 0.76 2.93 11.37
N MET A 193 1.80 2.44 10.70
CA MET A 193 1.91 1.04 10.28
C MET A 193 2.36 0.10 11.41
N GLY A 194 2.99 0.63 12.47
CA GLY A 194 3.59 -0.15 13.56
C GLY A 194 2.70 -1.27 14.12
N PRO A 195 1.44 -0.99 14.54
CA PRO A 195 0.54 -2.03 15.03
C PRO A 195 0.30 -3.17 14.03
N LEU A 196 0.06 -2.88 12.76
CA LEU A 196 -0.14 -3.90 11.72
C LEU A 196 1.15 -4.68 11.43
N ALA A 197 2.30 -4.00 11.43
CA ALA A 197 3.61 -4.65 11.26
C ALA A 197 3.91 -5.66 12.39
N ARG A 198 3.53 -5.34 13.64
CA ARG A 198 3.67 -6.27 14.77
C ARG A 198 2.78 -7.51 14.61
N VAL A 199 1.56 -7.35 14.10
CA VAL A 199 0.68 -8.47 13.76
C VAL A 199 1.31 -9.35 12.69
N MET A 200 1.79 -8.78 11.59
CA MET A 200 2.44 -9.56 10.53
C MET A 200 3.63 -10.38 11.06
N LYS A 201 4.40 -9.82 11.99
CA LYS A 201 5.55 -10.50 12.61
C LYS A 201 5.17 -11.58 13.61
N SER A 202 3.97 -11.51 14.22
CA SER A 202 3.53 -12.51 15.21
C SER A 202 2.94 -13.77 14.58
N LYS A 203 2.48 -13.70 13.32
CA LYS A 203 1.80 -14.84 12.68
C LYS A 203 2.79 -15.93 12.24
N PRO A 204 2.54 -17.21 12.59
CA PRO A 204 3.41 -18.32 12.22
C PRO A 204 3.17 -18.86 10.80
N TYR A 205 2.24 -18.26 10.05
CA TYR A 205 1.83 -18.65 8.72
C TYR A 205 2.19 -17.58 7.68
N ARG A 206 2.04 -17.92 6.40
CA ARG A 206 2.33 -17.02 5.30
C ARG A 206 1.34 -15.85 5.30
N ILE A 207 1.88 -14.65 5.47
CA ILE A 207 1.16 -13.37 5.43
C ILE A 207 1.93 -12.40 4.54
N GLY A 208 1.20 -11.61 3.77
CA GLY A 208 1.74 -10.53 2.93
C GLY A 208 1.01 -9.24 3.22
N TRP A 209 1.46 -8.15 2.61
CA TRP A 209 0.82 -6.85 2.73
C TRP A 209 0.67 -6.19 1.36
N SER A 210 -0.24 -5.21 1.27
CA SER A 210 -0.51 -4.49 0.04
C SER A 210 -0.52 -2.98 0.20
N TYR A 211 -0.18 -2.31 -0.90
CA TYR A 211 -0.10 -0.86 -1.03
C TYR A 211 -0.55 -0.46 -2.44
N HIS A 212 -1.19 0.70 -2.57
CA HIS A 212 -1.62 1.26 -3.85
C HIS A 212 -0.53 2.21 -4.39
N ALA A 213 0.11 1.81 -5.49
CA ALA A 213 1.26 2.46 -6.08
C ALA A 213 0.86 3.40 -7.22
N TYR A 214 0.12 4.46 -6.87
CA TYR A 214 -0.19 5.54 -7.81
C TYR A 214 0.88 6.64 -7.77
N SER A 215 0.99 7.44 -8.84
CA SER A 215 1.73 8.71 -8.83
C SER A 215 0.87 9.84 -9.41
N ASN A 216 1.20 11.09 -9.08
CA ASN A 216 0.47 12.26 -9.56
C ASN A 216 0.99 12.75 -10.92
N ALA A 217 2.27 12.58 -11.20
CA ALA A 217 2.84 12.95 -12.49
C ALA A 217 3.93 11.96 -12.91
N PRO A 218 4.04 11.65 -14.20
CA PRO A 218 4.95 10.60 -14.65
C PRO A 218 6.45 10.94 -14.70
N TYR A 219 6.97 12.11 -14.28
CA TYR A 219 8.38 12.47 -14.62
C TYR A 219 9.26 13.17 -13.60
N ASP A 220 8.81 13.42 -12.38
CA ASP A 220 9.79 13.72 -11.34
C ASP A 220 10.03 12.44 -10.53
N GLY A 221 11.30 12.00 -10.53
CA GLY A 221 11.70 10.78 -9.83
C GLY A 221 11.49 10.88 -8.32
N GLU A 222 11.14 12.06 -7.80
CA GLU A 222 10.75 12.29 -6.42
C GLU A 222 9.27 11.93 -6.20
N ASP A 223 8.36 12.19 -7.14
CA ASP A 223 6.93 11.87 -7.13
C ASP A 223 6.75 10.36 -7.21
N LEU A 224 7.49 9.70 -8.10
CA LEU A 224 7.52 8.24 -8.14
C LEU A 224 8.00 7.66 -6.81
N ARG A 225 9.06 8.23 -6.23
CA ARG A 225 9.59 7.78 -4.93
C ARG A 225 8.61 8.01 -3.78
N TYR A 226 8.00 9.19 -3.76
CA TYR A 226 7.14 9.65 -2.67
C TYR A 226 5.78 8.98 -2.67
N TRP A 227 5.21 8.71 -3.85
CA TRP A 227 3.89 8.11 -3.99
C TRP A 227 3.97 6.62 -4.32
N ALA A 228 4.43 6.25 -5.52
CA ALA A 228 4.35 4.87 -6.00
C ALA A 228 5.32 3.92 -5.28
N LEU A 229 6.49 4.42 -4.86
CA LEU A 229 7.51 3.64 -4.15
C LEU A 229 7.53 3.90 -2.63
N ARG A 230 6.52 4.62 -2.09
CA ARG A 230 6.43 4.94 -0.64
C ARG A 230 6.49 3.70 0.25
N TYR A 231 6.03 2.57 -0.26
CA TYR A 231 6.12 1.29 0.45
C TYR A 231 7.53 0.96 0.91
N ARG A 232 8.59 1.43 0.23
CA ARG A 232 9.98 1.26 0.68
C ARG A 232 10.21 1.91 2.04
N SER A 233 9.76 3.16 2.22
CA SER A 233 9.85 3.86 3.51
C SER A 233 9.03 3.14 4.60
N ILE A 234 7.81 2.69 4.27
CA ILE A 234 6.96 1.94 5.20
C ILE A 234 7.66 0.64 5.63
N ARG A 235 8.20 -0.10 4.66
CA ARG A 235 8.93 -1.37 4.87
C ARG A 235 10.13 -1.18 5.77
N ASP A 236 10.99 -0.23 5.41
CA ASP A 236 12.29 -0.03 6.06
C ASP A 236 12.07 0.43 7.51
N GLN A 237 11.15 1.38 7.73
CA GLN A 237 10.81 1.90 9.05
C GLN A 237 10.18 0.82 9.95
N ASN A 238 9.41 -0.10 9.38
CA ASN A 238 8.73 -1.14 10.14
C ASN A 238 9.47 -2.48 10.12
N GLY A 239 10.67 -2.56 9.55
CA GLY A 239 11.46 -3.78 9.44
C GLY A 239 10.69 -4.93 8.78
N LEU A 240 10.05 -4.66 7.63
CA LEU A 240 9.24 -5.63 6.86
C LEU A 240 10.02 -6.26 5.69
N HIS A 241 11.34 -6.12 5.63
CA HIS A 241 12.15 -6.80 4.61
C HIS A 241 11.91 -8.31 4.63
N GLY A 242 11.66 -8.89 3.46
CA GLY A 242 11.38 -10.32 3.31
C GLY A 242 9.92 -10.72 3.55
N TYR A 243 9.06 -9.79 3.97
CA TYR A 243 7.60 -10.00 3.92
C TYR A 243 7.10 -9.69 2.51
N PRO A 244 6.40 -10.63 1.85
CA PRO A 244 5.91 -10.39 0.49
C PRO A 244 4.98 -9.17 0.44
N ILE A 245 5.23 -8.28 -0.52
CA ILE A 245 4.32 -7.18 -0.85
C ILE A 245 3.73 -7.38 -2.24
N VAL A 246 2.42 -7.13 -2.36
CA VAL A 246 1.74 -6.98 -3.64
C VAL A 246 1.23 -5.55 -3.75
N LEU A 247 1.60 -4.84 -4.81
CA LEU A 247 1.05 -3.52 -5.07
C LEU A 247 -0.30 -3.71 -5.78
N THR A 248 -1.38 -3.81 -5.00
CA THR A 248 -2.68 -4.33 -5.48
C THR A 248 -3.47 -3.35 -6.33
N GLU A 249 -2.99 -2.11 -6.43
CA GLU A 249 -3.40 -1.13 -7.42
C GLU A 249 -2.20 -0.29 -7.82
N GLY A 250 -2.13 0.16 -9.07
CA GLY A 250 -1.07 1.03 -9.53
C GLY A 250 -1.41 1.68 -10.86
N GLY A 251 -0.82 2.84 -11.11
CA GLY A 251 -1.08 3.66 -12.28
C GLY A 251 -0.73 5.12 -12.03
N VAL A 252 -1.20 6.00 -12.91
CA VAL A 252 -1.15 7.44 -12.66
C VAL A 252 -2.56 7.91 -12.29
N ASP A 253 -2.66 8.62 -11.18
CA ASP A 253 -3.90 9.17 -10.65
C ASP A 253 -3.82 10.70 -10.47
N GLY A 254 -4.93 11.35 -10.12
CA GLY A 254 -4.94 12.78 -9.86
C GLY A 254 -6.32 13.39 -9.72
N PRO A 255 -6.38 14.74 -9.69
CA PRO A 255 -7.65 15.45 -9.74
C PRO A 255 -8.41 15.03 -11.01
N ASN A 256 -9.61 14.47 -10.81
CA ASN A 256 -10.50 13.89 -11.83
C ASN A 256 -10.21 12.42 -12.25
N GLY A 257 -9.30 11.74 -11.56
CA GLY A 257 -9.06 10.30 -11.66
C GLY A 257 -8.26 9.88 -12.89
N GLY A 258 -7.30 8.97 -12.75
CA GLY A 258 -6.70 8.18 -13.84
C GLY A 258 -5.94 8.95 -14.94
N TRP A 259 -5.00 8.26 -15.58
CA TRP A 259 -4.08 8.86 -16.56
C TRP A 259 -4.79 9.50 -17.77
N ARG A 260 -5.93 8.95 -18.20
CA ARG A 260 -6.64 9.44 -19.41
C ARG A 260 -7.30 10.79 -19.18
N ASN A 261 -7.93 11.01 -18.04
CA ASN A 261 -8.57 12.32 -17.75
C ASN A 261 -7.53 13.41 -17.50
N ARG A 262 -6.29 13.02 -17.19
CA ARG A 262 -5.15 13.95 -17.12
C ARG A 262 -4.61 14.35 -18.48
N GLY A 263 -5.14 13.82 -19.58
CA GLY A 263 -4.65 14.09 -20.93
C GLY A 263 -3.27 13.46 -21.19
N ILE A 264 -2.86 12.49 -20.39
CA ILE A 264 -1.62 11.76 -20.63
C ILE A 264 -1.81 10.86 -21.85
N SER A 265 -0.87 10.91 -22.81
CA SER A 265 -0.92 10.00 -23.96
C SER A 265 -0.62 8.56 -23.54
N GLY A 266 -1.18 7.60 -24.27
CA GLY A 266 -0.91 6.17 -24.00
C GLY A 266 0.57 5.82 -24.09
N GLU A 267 1.29 6.42 -25.05
CA GLU A 267 2.74 6.27 -25.18
C GLU A 267 3.48 6.74 -23.92
N PHE A 268 3.14 7.92 -23.42
CA PHE A 268 3.80 8.49 -22.26
C PHE A 268 3.50 7.72 -20.97
N TYR A 269 2.23 7.31 -20.80
CA TYR A 269 1.85 6.42 -19.70
C TYR A 269 2.60 5.09 -19.79
N PHE A 270 2.78 4.53 -20.98
CA PHE A 270 3.52 3.29 -21.17
C PHE A 270 5.01 3.42 -20.85
N GLN A 271 5.65 4.54 -21.16
CA GLN A 271 7.03 4.81 -20.72
C GLN A 271 7.13 4.88 -19.18
N TRP A 272 6.15 5.52 -18.53
CA TRP A 272 6.08 5.54 -17.07
C TRP A 272 5.93 4.13 -16.47
N LEU A 273 5.10 3.27 -17.08
CA LEU A 273 4.96 1.88 -16.65
C LEU A 273 6.27 1.09 -16.72
N LYS A 274 7.08 1.33 -17.75
CA LYS A 274 8.41 0.69 -17.88
C LYS A 274 9.38 1.16 -16.80
N GLU A 275 9.36 2.45 -16.47
CA GLU A 275 10.16 2.98 -15.37
C GLU A 275 9.71 2.37 -14.04
N LEU A 276 8.40 2.35 -13.76
CA LEU A 276 7.87 1.69 -12.57
C LEU A 276 8.33 0.23 -12.50
N ASP A 277 8.19 -0.55 -13.59
CA ASP A 277 8.65 -1.94 -13.64
C ASP A 277 10.14 -2.08 -13.30
N ALA A 278 10.99 -1.23 -13.89
CA ALA A 278 12.42 -1.23 -13.62
C ALA A 278 12.73 -0.95 -12.14
N ARG A 279 12.04 0.00 -11.52
CA ARG A 279 12.18 0.29 -10.08
C ARG A 279 11.71 -0.88 -9.22
N LEU A 280 10.56 -1.48 -9.53
CA LEU A 280 10.01 -2.61 -8.76
C LEU A 280 10.87 -3.87 -8.85
N LYS A 281 11.62 -4.07 -9.94
CA LYS A 281 12.57 -5.18 -10.08
C LYS A 281 13.77 -5.09 -9.12
N GLU A 282 14.04 -3.91 -8.55
CA GLU A 282 15.09 -3.73 -7.53
C GLU A 282 14.69 -4.32 -6.17
N ASP A 283 13.40 -4.53 -5.93
CA ASP A 283 12.86 -4.96 -4.63
C ASP A 283 12.45 -6.43 -4.66
N ALA A 284 13.27 -7.29 -4.06
CA ALA A 284 13.06 -8.75 -4.07
C ALA A 284 11.79 -9.22 -3.34
N ASP A 285 11.28 -8.42 -2.41
CA ASP A 285 10.05 -8.67 -1.66
C ASP A 285 8.78 -8.25 -2.41
N VAL A 286 8.91 -7.43 -3.46
CA VAL A 286 7.79 -7.05 -4.33
C VAL A 286 7.48 -8.20 -5.28
N ILE A 287 6.29 -8.79 -5.14
CA ILE A 287 5.79 -9.79 -6.08
C ILE A 287 5.49 -9.13 -7.43
N GLY A 288 4.78 -8.00 -7.39
CA GLY A 288 4.45 -7.19 -8.55
C GLY A 288 3.42 -6.12 -8.23
N VAL A 289 3.00 -5.40 -9.26
CA VAL A 289 1.93 -4.40 -9.24
C VAL A 289 0.80 -4.80 -10.19
N THR A 290 -0.44 -4.68 -9.73
CA THR A 290 -1.62 -4.87 -10.57
C THR A 290 -2.20 -3.54 -11.00
N LEU A 291 -2.07 -3.26 -12.30
CA LEU A 291 -2.42 -1.99 -12.93
C LEU A 291 -3.94 -1.82 -12.99
N PHE A 292 -4.42 -0.73 -12.40
CA PHE A 292 -5.82 -0.34 -12.40
C PHE A 292 -6.11 0.43 -13.70
N GLN A 293 -6.99 0.01 -14.59
CA GLN A 293 -7.74 -1.25 -14.62
C GLN A 293 -7.95 -1.76 -16.06
N VAL A 294 -8.35 -3.02 -16.22
CA VAL A 294 -8.74 -3.58 -17.52
C VAL A 294 -10.08 -4.32 -17.45
N GLY A 295 -10.85 -4.26 -18.55
CA GLY A 295 -12.11 -4.99 -18.72
C GLY A 295 -13.30 -4.12 -19.12
N GLN A 296 -13.06 -2.91 -19.63
CA GLN A 296 -14.10 -1.94 -20.00
C GLN A 296 -15.03 -1.57 -18.83
N ASN A 297 -14.50 -1.43 -17.63
CA ASN A 297 -15.27 -0.89 -16.51
C ASN A 297 -15.58 0.61 -16.76
N ALA A 298 -16.87 0.95 -16.80
CA ALA A 298 -17.34 2.30 -17.13
C ALA A 298 -17.05 3.32 -16.01
N ASP A 299 -17.17 2.91 -14.75
CA ASP A 299 -16.95 3.78 -13.58
C ASP A 299 -15.49 4.23 -13.49
N TRP A 300 -14.57 3.40 -13.99
CA TRP A 300 -13.12 3.61 -13.94
C TRP A 300 -12.50 3.72 -15.34
N ALA A 301 -13.26 4.24 -16.31
CA ALA A 301 -12.80 4.35 -17.70
C ALA A 301 -11.52 5.20 -17.84
N ALA A 302 -11.32 6.18 -16.95
CA ALA A 302 -10.15 7.06 -16.92
C ALA A 302 -8.82 6.32 -16.67
N PHE A 303 -8.90 5.12 -16.08
CA PHE A 303 -7.77 4.25 -15.77
C PHE A 303 -7.58 3.13 -16.81
N GLY A 304 -8.50 2.99 -17.76
CA GLY A 304 -8.57 1.84 -18.68
C GLY A 304 -7.27 1.59 -19.45
N LEU A 305 -6.80 0.34 -19.43
CA LEU A 305 -5.60 -0.11 -20.14
C LEU A 305 -5.88 -0.49 -21.61
N GLU A 306 -7.14 -0.54 -22.05
CA GLU A 306 -7.53 -0.98 -23.39
C GLU A 306 -6.72 -0.31 -24.52
N PRO A 307 -6.45 1.01 -24.50
CA PRO A 307 -5.72 1.67 -25.58
C PRO A 307 -4.25 1.23 -25.72
N ILE A 308 -3.65 0.67 -24.67
CA ILE A 308 -2.24 0.27 -24.63
C ILE A 308 -2.04 -1.24 -24.39
N ALA A 309 -3.13 -2.01 -24.32
CA ALA A 309 -3.10 -3.40 -23.87
C ALA A 309 -2.22 -4.30 -24.75
N ALA A 310 -2.20 -4.07 -26.06
CA ALA A 310 -1.36 -4.83 -27.00
C ALA A 310 0.14 -4.58 -26.76
N ASP A 311 0.55 -3.32 -26.68
CA ASP A 311 1.95 -2.94 -26.42
C ASP A 311 2.41 -3.40 -25.03
N LEU A 312 1.53 -3.25 -24.04
CA LEU A 312 1.78 -3.71 -22.68
C LEU A 312 1.92 -5.23 -22.59
N ALA A 313 1.05 -5.99 -23.28
CA ALA A 313 1.15 -7.44 -23.35
C ALA A 313 2.47 -7.88 -24.01
N ALA A 314 2.86 -7.24 -25.12
CA ALA A 314 4.13 -7.53 -25.79
C ALA A 314 5.34 -7.24 -24.88
N TYR A 315 5.30 -6.15 -24.11
CA TYR A 315 6.34 -5.84 -23.13
C TYR A 315 6.41 -6.87 -22.00
N ILE A 316 5.27 -7.21 -21.39
CA ILE A 316 5.20 -8.24 -20.34
C ILE A 316 5.76 -9.58 -20.87
N GLN A 317 5.37 -10.00 -22.07
CA GLN A 317 5.84 -11.24 -22.67
C GLN A 317 7.34 -11.23 -23.00
N GLY A 318 7.88 -10.07 -23.41
CA GLY A 318 9.27 -9.90 -23.83
C GLY A 318 10.30 -9.86 -22.69
N GLU A 319 9.85 -9.78 -21.45
CA GLU A 319 10.71 -9.76 -20.26
C GLU A 319 10.84 -11.18 -19.69
N PRO A 320 11.94 -11.92 -19.92
CA PRO A 320 12.11 -13.25 -19.32
C PRO A 320 12.41 -13.15 -17.81
N GLU A 321 11.89 -14.06 -17.02
CA GLU A 321 12.19 -14.15 -15.58
C GLU A 321 13.68 -14.41 -15.32
N THR A 322 14.36 -13.44 -14.70
CA THR A 322 15.76 -13.55 -14.26
C THR A 322 15.84 -13.87 -12.77
N GLY A 323 15.52 -15.12 -12.41
CA GLY A 323 15.74 -15.65 -11.06
C GLY A 323 14.46 -16.01 -10.31
N ALA A 324 14.56 -16.99 -9.40
CA ALA A 324 13.44 -17.47 -8.62
C ALA A 324 13.06 -16.45 -7.53
N ILE A 325 11.77 -16.07 -7.45
CA ILE A 325 11.24 -15.38 -6.26
C ILE A 325 11.49 -16.29 -5.04
N PRO A 326 11.94 -15.77 -3.89
CA PRO A 326 11.88 -16.48 -2.62
C PRO A 326 10.41 -16.83 -2.30
N ARG A 327 9.99 -18.06 -2.62
CA ARG A 327 8.62 -18.55 -2.35
C ARG A 327 8.35 -18.80 -0.86
N THR A 328 9.35 -18.60 -0.02
CA THR A 328 9.28 -18.76 1.42
C THR A 328 9.84 -17.49 2.03
N PRO A 329 9.10 -16.79 2.92
CA PRO A 329 9.71 -15.78 3.76
C PRO A 329 10.94 -16.43 4.42
N PRO A 330 12.07 -15.72 4.57
CA PRO A 330 13.15 -16.25 5.39
C PRO A 330 12.53 -16.64 6.73
N ARG A 331 12.70 -17.90 7.13
CA ARG A 331 12.29 -18.34 8.46
C ARG A 331 13.05 -17.45 9.42
N LEU A 332 12.37 -16.48 10.03
CA LEU A 332 13.01 -15.59 10.99
C LEU A 332 13.66 -16.49 12.04
N PRO A 333 14.92 -16.23 12.43
CA PRO A 333 15.49 -16.94 13.56
C PRO A 333 14.51 -16.79 14.74
N PRO A 334 14.28 -17.86 15.52
CA PRO A 334 13.44 -17.73 16.70
C PRO A 334 13.94 -16.53 17.52
N PRO A 335 13.05 -15.73 18.10
CA PRO A 335 13.48 -14.63 18.96
C PRO A 335 14.46 -15.19 20.00
N PRO A 336 15.56 -14.46 20.31
CA PRO A 336 16.52 -14.94 21.27
C PRO A 336 15.77 -15.33 22.54
N ALA A 337 15.98 -16.56 23.01
CA ALA A 337 15.38 -17.03 24.24
C ALA A 337 15.74 -16.00 25.32
N VAL A 338 14.74 -15.29 25.85
CA VAL A 338 14.92 -14.39 26.98
C VAL A 338 15.18 -15.27 28.20
N SER A 339 16.42 -15.69 28.38
CA SER A 339 16.83 -16.41 29.57
C SER A 339 16.89 -15.41 30.72
N GLY A 340 15.80 -15.32 31.47
CA GLY A 340 15.80 -14.88 32.86
C GLY A 340 16.18 -13.42 33.11
N ALA A 341 15.32 -12.48 32.71
CA ALA A 341 15.18 -11.27 33.50
C ALA A 341 14.44 -11.65 34.79
N LYS A 342 15.19 -12.00 35.85
CA LYS A 342 14.64 -12.01 37.20
C LYS A 342 14.28 -10.56 37.54
N LEU A 343 12.99 -10.26 37.61
CA LEU A 343 12.50 -9.08 38.30
C LEU A 343 12.92 -9.20 39.78
N GLN A 344 14.02 -8.54 40.14
CA GLN A 344 14.25 -8.19 41.54
C GLN A 344 13.38 -6.97 41.82
N ALA A 345 12.34 -7.18 42.63
CA ALA A 345 11.66 -6.09 43.30
C ALA A 345 12.69 -5.45 44.26
N THR A 346 13.09 -4.22 43.98
CA THR A 346 13.76 -3.37 44.97
C THR A 346 12.72 -2.44 45.57
N ASP A 347 12.43 -2.69 46.84
CA ASP A 347 11.73 -1.76 47.71
C ASP A 347 12.47 -0.42 47.80
N GLY A 348 11.71 0.67 47.67
CA GLY A 348 11.99 1.99 48.25
C GLY A 348 13.25 2.74 47.80
N ALA A 349 13.10 3.73 46.92
CA ALA A 349 13.97 4.91 46.93
C ALA A 349 13.28 6.15 46.36
N THR A 350 13.41 7.24 47.11
CA THR A 350 12.94 8.61 46.93
C THR A 350 13.37 9.27 45.62
N PHE A 351 12.48 10.08 45.05
CA PHE A 351 12.77 11.03 43.96
C PHE A 351 13.78 12.09 44.41
N ARG A 352 14.89 12.20 43.68
CA ARG A 352 15.72 13.42 43.60
C ARG A 352 15.74 13.86 42.15
N GLU A 353 15.32 15.08 41.90
CA GLU A 353 15.52 15.78 40.63
C GLU A 353 17.02 15.96 40.38
N GLN A 354 17.47 15.63 39.17
CA GLN A 354 18.74 16.12 38.64
C GLN A 354 18.47 16.84 37.30
N PRO A 355 19.15 17.96 37.04
CA PRO A 355 18.97 18.73 35.81
C PRO A 355 19.62 18.02 34.62
N LEU A 356 18.93 18.04 33.48
CA LEU A 356 19.43 17.58 32.19
C LEU A 356 20.52 18.53 31.67
N GLU A 357 21.75 18.05 31.69
CA GLU A 357 22.88 18.63 30.94
C GLU A 357 22.86 18.02 29.52
N VAL A 358 22.57 18.83 28.51
CA VAL A 358 22.60 18.40 27.10
C VAL A 358 24.03 18.48 26.59
N GLN A 359 24.71 17.32 26.48
CA GLN A 359 25.93 17.21 25.69
C GLN A 359 25.58 16.99 24.22
N ALA A 360 25.90 17.99 23.38
CA ALA A 360 25.85 17.87 21.94
C ALA A 360 27.10 17.14 21.44
N SER A 361 26.95 15.89 21.01
CA SER A 361 27.97 15.18 20.24
C SER A 361 27.71 15.31 18.75
N PHE A 362 28.60 16.05 18.08
CA PHE A 362 28.78 16.09 16.63
C PHE A 362 29.10 14.70 16.09
N ILE A 363 28.36 14.24 15.09
CA ILE A 363 28.78 13.18 14.17
C ILE A 363 28.68 13.74 12.75
N GLY A 364 29.85 13.88 12.11
CA GLY A 364 29.98 14.38 10.76
C GLY A 364 29.56 13.36 9.71
N TYR A 365 28.95 13.85 8.64
CA TYR A 365 28.75 13.11 7.39
C TYR A 365 29.58 13.75 6.29
N TRP A 366 30.53 12.97 5.77
CA TRP A 366 31.19 13.22 4.50
C TRP A 366 30.45 12.44 3.40
N GLY A 367 30.19 13.12 2.28
CA GLY A 367 30.35 12.52 0.95
C GLY A 367 29.08 12.26 0.12
N ALA A 368 28.59 13.31 -0.55
CA ALA A 368 28.09 13.17 -1.93
C ALA A 368 28.37 14.47 -2.70
N ARG A 369 29.19 14.36 -3.75
CA ARG A 369 29.59 15.46 -4.63
C ARG A 369 28.42 15.87 -5.51
N GLY A 370 28.24 17.17 -5.73
CA GLY A 370 27.59 17.66 -6.95
C GLY A 370 26.67 18.87 -6.86
N VAL A 371 26.44 19.47 -5.69
CA VAL A 371 25.69 20.74 -5.60
C VAL A 371 26.45 21.71 -4.72
N ASP A 372 26.73 22.89 -5.27
CA ASP A 372 27.30 24.02 -4.56
C ASP A 372 26.49 24.29 -3.26
N PRO A 373 27.11 24.23 -2.07
CA PRO A 373 26.42 24.46 -0.80
C PRO A 373 25.66 25.79 -0.76
N GLU A 374 26.15 26.79 -1.50
CA GLU A 374 25.51 28.10 -1.60
C GLU A 374 24.18 28.02 -2.38
N ARG A 375 24.12 27.22 -3.45
CA ARG A 375 22.87 26.99 -4.21
C ARG A 375 21.82 26.19 -3.43
N ARG A 376 22.27 25.23 -2.61
CA ARG A 376 21.36 24.46 -1.76
C ARG A 376 20.73 25.34 -0.69
N TRP A 377 21.54 26.20 -0.05
CA TRP A 377 21.03 27.14 0.94
C TRP A 377 20.05 28.17 0.32
N ILE A 378 20.37 28.69 -0.88
CA ILE A 378 19.51 29.62 -1.63
C ILE A 378 18.14 29.00 -2.00
N GLN A 379 18.12 27.71 -2.36
CA GLN A 379 16.87 27.00 -2.69
C GLN A 379 16.06 26.65 -1.45
N GLU A 380 16.70 26.17 -0.38
CA GLU A 380 16.01 25.79 0.86
C GLU A 380 15.41 27.01 1.59
N HIS A 381 15.99 28.20 1.42
CA HIS A 381 15.54 29.44 2.08
C HIS A 381 14.91 30.45 1.12
N ASN A 382 14.59 30.03 -0.11
CA ASN A 382 13.87 30.83 -1.10
C ASN A 382 14.44 32.26 -1.23
N MET A 383 15.73 32.42 -1.57
CA MET A 383 16.42 33.74 -1.59
C MET A 383 16.55 34.30 -3.02
N ASP A 384 16.37 35.62 -3.19
CA ASP A 384 16.71 36.39 -4.41
C ASP A 384 17.88 37.36 -4.14
N LEU A 385 18.67 37.66 -5.17
CA LEU A 385 19.73 38.68 -5.08
C LEU A 385 19.16 40.04 -5.50
N VAL A 386 19.04 40.98 -4.56
CA VAL A 386 18.54 42.34 -4.80
C VAL A 386 19.60 43.34 -4.35
N ASP A 387 20.04 44.20 -5.26
CA ASP A 387 21.08 45.22 -5.03
C ASP A 387 22.39 44.68 -4.45
N GLY A 388 22.80 43.48 -4.89
CA GLY A 388 24.06 42.85 -4.47
C GLY A 388 24.02 42.21 -3.07
N ALA A 389 22.84 42.10 -2.45
CA ALA A 389 22.64 41.36 -1.20
C ALA A 389 21.54 40.30 -1.37
N TRP A 390 21.75 39.12 -0.77
CA TRP A 390 20.76 38.05 -0.74
C TRP A 390 19.63 38.40 0.22
N ARG A 391 18.38 38.33 -0.24
CA ARG A 391 17.17 38.58 0.55
C ARG A 391 16.15 37.46 0.32
N GLU A 392 15.39 37.11 1.35
CA GLU A 392 14.33 36.10 1.27
C GLU A 392 13.20 36.59 0.34
N LYS A 393 12.78 35.74 -0.60
CA LYS A 393 11.66 36.00 -1.51
C LYS A 393 10.40 36.15 -0.67
N GLN A 394 9.82 37.34 -0.67
CA GLN A 394 8.45 37.51 -0.21
C GLN A 394 7.48 36.92 -1.25
N THR A 395 7.33 35.61 -1.26
CA THR A 395 6.19 34.96 -1.90
C THR A 395 5.06 34.87 -0.89
N ALA A 396 3.92 35.49 -1.21
CA ALA A 396 2.66 35.26 -0.52
C ALA A 396 2.25 33.79 -0.68
N GLY A 397 2.64 32.96 0.29
CA GLY A 397 2.35 31.53 0.34
C GLY A 397 1.44 31.21 1.52
N VAL A 398 0.22 30.78 1.20
CA VAL A 398 -0.77 30.24 2.13
C VAL A 398 -0.29 28.86 2.58
N LEU A 399 0.02 28.68 3.86
CA LEU A 399 0.15 27.36 4.47
C LEU A 399 -1.26 26.77 4.66
N GLN A 400 -1.52 25.63 4.01
CA GLN A 400 -2.76 24.87 4.16
C GLN A 400 -2.71 24.04 5.46
N ALA A 401 -3.67 24.27 6.35
CA ALA A 401 -3.91 23.43 7.52
C ALA A 401 -5.36 22.94 7.54
N SER A 402 -5.57 21.70 7.98
CA SER A 402 -6.86 21.04 8.06
C SER A 402 -7.74 21.56 9.20
N ASN A 403 -9.05 21.31 9.08
CA ASN A 403 -10.14 21.73 9.96
C ASN A 403 -9.81 21.72 11.47
N ALA A 404 -9.69 22.90 12.07
CA ALA A 404 -9.63 23.07 13.52
C ALA A 404 -11.01 23.46 14.08
N SER A 405 -11.48 22.66 15.03
CA SER A 405 -12.41 23.10 16.08
C SER A 405 -11.76 24.25 16.87
N CYS A 406 -12.54 25.12 17.50
CA CYS A 406 -12.11 26.41 18.09
C CYS A 406 -11.04 26.34 19.21
N MET A 407 -10.38 25.19 19.43
CA MET A 407 -9.35 24.99 20.46
C MET A 407 -8.07 24.31 19.98
N ASP A 408 -7.95 23.96 18.70
CA ASP A 408 -6.75 23.26 18.20
C ASP A 408 -5.85 24.22 17.41
N ASP A 409 -4.73 24.63 18.02
CA ASP A 409 -3.72 25.51 17.42
C ASP A 409 -3.02 24.80 16.24
N PRO A 410 -3.07 25.34 15.00
CA PRO A 410 -2.53 24.65 13.84
C PRO A 410 -1.01 24.82 13.67
N VAL A 411 -0.36 25.70 14.44
CA VAL A 411 1.10 25.89 14.48
C VAL A 411 1.51 26.35 15.89
N PRO A 412 2.54 25.76 16.52
CA PRO A 412 3.04 26.27 17.78
C PRO A 412 3.47 27.75 17.62
N PRO A 413 3.00 28.65 18.47
CA PRO A 413 3.46 30.04 18.46
C PRO A 413 4.98 30.09 18.75
N PRO A 414 5.70 31.13 18.30
CA PRO A 414 7.07 31.37 18.73
C PRO A 414 7.16 31.34 20.27
N GLY A 415 8.31 30.92 20.81
CA GLY A 415 8.50 30.83 22.26
C GLY A 415 8.18 32.16 22.96
N GLY A 416 7.34 32.11 24.00
CA GLY A 416 6.86 33.29 24.73
C GLY A 416 5.52 33.86 24.23
N PHE A 417 4.86 33.21 23.28
CA PHE A 417 3.58 33.66 22.72
C PHE A 417 2.51 32.56 22.73
N ARG A 418 1.24 32.93 22.57
CA ARG A 418 0.08 32.03 22.35
C ARG A 418 -0.81 32.56 21.24
N TRP A 419 -1.43 31.66 20.47
CA TRP A 419 -2.51 32.06 19.57
C TRP A 419 -3.82 32.19 20.35
N THR A 420 -4.57 33.25 20.08
CA THR A 420 -5.92 33.47 20.60
C THR A 420 -6.88 33.58 19.43
N ALA A 421 -7.81 32.63 19.32
CA ALA A 421 -8.82 32.63 18.28
C ALA A 421 -9.83 33.77 18.49
N LEU A 422 -10.05 34.59 17.45
CA LEU A 422 -11.08 35.63 17.44
C LEU A 422 -12.36 35.04 16.82
N CYS A 423 -12.98 34.09 17.53
CA CYS A 423 -14.01 33.16 17.05
C CYS A 423 -15.28 33.76 16.40
N ALA A 424 -15.42 35.08 16.31
CA ALA A 424 -16.58 35.76 15.72
C ALA A 424 -16.37 36.24 14.27
N ASN A 425 -15.15 36.13 13.72
CA ASN A 425 -14.84 36.72 12.41
C ASN A 425 -14.35 35.65 11.42
N GLU A 426 -15.15 35.44 10.37
CA GLU A 426 -14.70 34.80 9.14
C GLU A 426 -13.86 35.80 8.33
N CYS A 427 -12.80 35.33 7.70
CA CYS A 427 -11.91 36.16 6.89
C CYS A 427 -11.54 35.45 5.59
N ARG A 428 -11.27 36.23 4.55
CA ARG A 428 -10.74 35.75 3.28
C ARG A 428 -9.28 36.18 3.08
N SER A 429 -8.87 37.22 3.80
CA SER A 429 -7.53 37.79 3.80
C SER A 429 -7.22 38.44 5.16
N ASN A 430 -5.95 38.75 5.42
CA ASN A 430 -5.54 39.43 6.66
C ASN A 430 -6.21 40.79 6.85
N ALA A 431 -6.61 41.47 5.76
CA ALA A 431 -7.29 42.75 5.81
C ALA A 431 -8.71 42.66 6.42
N ASP A 432 -9.31 41.47 6.43
CA ASP A 432 -10.63 41.23 7.00
C ASP A 432 -10.57 41.05 8.54
N CYS A 433 -9.38 40.95 9.12
CA CYS A 433 -9.19 40.74 10.54
C CYS A 433 -9.05 42.07 11.29
N PRO A 434 -9.91 42.35 12.29
CA PRO A 434 -9.81 43.57 13.06
C PRO A 434 -8.50 43.61 13.84
N LEU A 435 -7.85 44.77 13.84
CA LEU A 435 -6.67 45.02 14.68
C LEU A 435 -7.04 44.78 16.15
N GLY A 436 -6.19 44.03 16.86
CA GLY A 436 -6.39 43.78 18.29
C GLY A 436 -6.27 45.07 19.12
N PHE A 437 -6.76 45.04 20.35
CA PHE A 437 -6.48 46.08 21.35
C PHE A 437 -4.96 46.30 21.44
N GLY A 438 -4.49 47.52 21.17
CA GLY A 438 -3.06 47.87 21.13
C GLY A 438 -2.43 47.93 19.72
N GLY A 439 -3.20 47.75 18.65
CA GLY A 439 -2.72 47.95 17.27
C GLY A 439 -1.92 46.78 16.68
N GLN A 440 -2.00 45.59 17.28
CA GLN A 440 -1.37 44.40 16.73
C GLN A 440 -2.19 43.78 15.59
N GLU A 441 -1.48 43.33 14.56
CA GLU A 441 -2.05 42.77 13.33
C GLU A 441 -2.75 41.44 13.59
N GLY A 442 -3.99 41.31 13.10
CA GLY A 442 -4.72 40.04 13.05
C GLY A 442 -4.39 39.26 11.78
N TRP A 443 -4.35 37.94 11.89
CA TRP A 443 -3.96 37.05 10.79
C TRP A 443 -5.14 36.18 10.37
N CYS A 444 -5.41 36.11 9.07
CA CYS A 444 -6.43 35.24 8.53
C CYS A 444 -5.86 33.86 8.23
N TYR A 445 -6.42 32.82 8.86
CA TYR A 445 -5.92 31.46 8.76
C TYR A 445 -7.02 30.49 8.31
N GLY A 446 -6.78 29.69 7.26
CA GLY A 446 -7.73 28.74 6.67
C GLY A 446 -7.85 28.83 5.14
N PHE A 447 -8.75 28.04 4.54
CA PHE A 447 -8.95 27.98 3.08
C PHE A 447 -9.63 29.23 2.49
N PRO A 448 -9.44 29.53 1.18
CA PRO A 448 -10.10 30.65 0.53
C PRO A 448 -11.63 30.57 0.67
N GLY A 449 -12.20 31.53 1.40
CA GLY A 449 -13.65 31.64 1.62
C GLY A 449 -14.15 31.20 3.01
N ASN A 450 -13.32 30.55 3.84
CA ASN A 450 -13.69 30.07 5.19
C ASN A 450 -12.55 30.28 6.22
N GLY A 451 -11.70 31.30 6.05
CA GLY A 451 -10.63 31.61 7.00
C GLY A 451 -11.16 32.14 8.33
N ARG A 452 -10.35 32.10 9.38
CA ARG A 452 -10.65 32.68 10.70
C ARG A 452 -9.53 33.57 11.19
N CYS A 453 -9.89 34.62 11.93
CA CYS A 453 -8.91 35.54 12.47
C CYS A 453 -8.26 35.02 13.75
N LEU A 454 -6.92 34.98 13.75
CA LEU A 454 -6.09 34.67 14.90
C LEU A 454 -5.30 35.91 15.35
N ARG A 455 -5.05 36.01 16.65
CA ARG A 455 -4.13 37.00 17.24
C ARG A 455 -3.03 36.30 18.01
N LEU A 456 -1.80 36.81 17.91
CA LEU A 456 -0.67 36.34 18.69
C LEU A 456 -0.57 37.17 19.98
N ASP A 457 -0.73 36.56 21.15
CA ASP A 457 -0.60 37.19 22.46
C ASP A 457 0.72 36.80 23.12
N VAL A 458 1.35 37.71 23.87
CA VAL A 458 2.51 37.38 24.71
C VAL A 458 2.05 36.58 25.93
N LEU A 459 2.74 35.49 26.25
CA LEU A 459 2.56 34.76 27.50
C LEU A 459 3.17 35.61 28.63
N GLN A 460 2.33 36.16 29.50
CA GLN A 460 2.76 36.87 30.71
C GLN A 460 3.22 35.92 31.80
#